data_AF-A0A9X4PGR2-F1
#
_entry.id   AF-A0A9X4PGR2-F1
#
_cell.length_a   1.000
_cell.length_b   1.000
_cell.length_c   1.000
_cell.angle_alpha   90.00
_cell.angle_beta   90.00
_cell.angle_gamma   90.00
#
_symmetry.space_group_name_H-M   'P 1'
#
loop_
_entity.id
_entity.type
_entity.pdbx_description
1 polymer ?
#
loop_
_entity_poly.entity_id
_entity_poly.type
_entity_poly.pdbx_seq_one_letter_code
_entity_poly.pdbx_strand_id
1 'polypeptide(L)'
;MANKNNNFKYKNLYILGDSLSDNGALCGILETLSFAKNVKFDEPFYQGRSFSNGPVAVEYVAKHLDLKEFKPGWSCSFLGKCHEQQGQNYAVSYAAASEISDPIYSYFFNKFRLANQLDAVIKHHPDIRTCLEKERGREYNEVS
;
A
#
# COMPACT_ATOMS: atom_id res chain seq x y z
N MET A 1 13.65 36.23 18.74
CA MET A 1 13.95 34.80 18.52
C MET A 1 12.91 34.25 17.55
N ALA A 2 13.24 34.15 16.26
CA ALA A 2 12.32 33.61 15.25
C ALA A 2 12.35 32.09 15.34
N ASN A 3 11.21 31.48 15.65
CA ASN A 3 11.01 30.05 15.67
C ASN A 3 11.13 29.56 14.21
N LYS A 4 12.25 28.90 13.87
CA LYS A 4 12.41 28.23 12.57
C LYS A 4 11.46 27.03 12.57
N ASN A 5 10.21 27.27 12.18
CA ASN A 5 9.31 26.22 11.73
C ASN A 5 9.93 25.68 10.43
N ASN A 6 10.81 24.69 10.55
CA ASN A 6 11.24 23.87 9.43
C ASN A 6 10.00 23.13 8.94
N ASN A 7 9.25 23.79 8.06
CA ASN A 7 8.06 23.26 7.44
C ASN A 7 8.51 22.18 6.47
N PHE A 8 8.79 20.98 7.00
CA PHE A 8 9.13 19.81 6.20
C PHE A 8 7.94 19.49 5.32
N LYS A 9 7.98 19.97 4.08
CA LYS A 9 6.97 19.64 3.08
C LYS A 9 7.31 18.25 2.55
N TYR A 10 6.69 17.23 3.13
CA TYR A 10 6.74 15.88 2.59
C TYR A 10 6.23 15.91 1.16
N LYS A 11 7.05 15.43 0.22
CA LYS A 11 6.69 15.40 -1.20
C LYS A 11 5.82 14.20 -1.53
N ASN A 12 6.08 13.07 -0.87
CA ASN A 12 5.44 11.79 -1.12
C ASN A 12 5.15 11.08 0.21
N LEU A 13 4.03 10.37 0.28
CA LEU A 13 3.67 9.45 1.36
C LEU A 13 3.32 8.12 0.70
N TYR A 14 3.98 7.04 1.13
CA TYR A 14 3.66 5.68 0.70
C TYR A 14 3.31 4.85 1.92
N ILE A 15 2.18 4.16 1.85
CA ILE A 15 1.69 3.33 2.94
C ILE A 15 1.79 1.87 2.53
N LEU A 16 2.33 1.06 3.42
CA LEU A 16 2.32 -0.39 3.36
C LEU A 16 1.60 -0.89 4.61
N GLY A 17 0.87 -2.01 4.52
CA GLY A 17 0.16 -2.53 5.68
C GLY A 17 -0.99 -3.47 5.32
N ASP A 18 -1.95 -3.52 6.23
CA ASP A 18 -3.10 -4.42 6.20
C ASP A 18 -4.43 -3.64 6.18
N SER A 19 -5.51 -4.29 6.62
CA SER A 19 -6.86 -3.72 6.64
C SER A 19 -6.99 -2.44 7.46
N LEU A 20 -6.11 -2.18 8.44
CA LEU A 20 -6.14 -0.95 9.22
C LEU A 20 -5.77 0.28 8.39
N SER A 21 -5.09 0.07 7.26
CA SER A 21 -4.68 1.12 6.34
C SER A 21 -5.27 0.98 4.94
N ASP A 22 -5.93 -0.14 4.61
CA ASP A 22 -6.50 -0.37 3.28
C ASP A 22 -7.65 0.62 2.95
N ASN A 23 -7.47 1.39 1.89
CA ASN A 23 -8.46 2.35 1.37
C ASN A 23 -9.09 1.95 0.03
N GLY A 24 -9.05 0.65 -0.31
CA GLY A 24 -9.73 0.08 -1.48
C GLY A 24 -8.88 -0.85 -2.33
N ALA A 25 -7.67 -1.19 -1.88
CA ALA A 25 -6.77 -2.06 -2.64
C ALA A 25 -7.35 -3.46 -2.78
N LEU A 26 -7.87 -4.07 -1.69
CA LEU A 26 -8.49 -5.39 -1.77
C LEU A 26 -9.69 -5.41 -2.73
N CYS A 27 -10.55 -4.38 -2.70
CA CYS A 27 -11.69 -4.31 -3.61
C CYS A 27 -11.26 -4.19 -5.07
N GLY A 28 -10.31 -3.31 -5.39
CA GLY A 28 -9.76 -3.19 -6.74
C GLY A 28 -9.15 -4.50 -7.23
N ILE A 29 -8.46 -5.24 -6.36
CA ILE A 29 -7.94 -6.58 -6.67
C ILE A 29 -9.10 -7.54 -6.98
N LEU A 30 -10.12 -7.63 -6.12
CA LEU A 30 -11.26 -8.56 -6.30
C LEU A 30 -12.03 -8.27 -7.60
N GLU A 31 -12.15 -7.00 -7.99
CA GLU A 31 -12.77 -6.60 -9.26
C GLU A 31 -12.03 -7.14 -10.49
N THR A 32 -10.71 -7.38 -10.39
CA THR A 32 -9.93 -7.98 -11.49
C THR A 32 -10.12 -9.49 -11.61
N LEU A 33 -10.65 -10.13 -10.57
CA LEU A 33 -10.84 -11.58 -10.51
C LEU A 33 -12.26 -11.91 -10.95
N SER A 34 -12.39 -12.59 -12.09
CA SER A 34 -13.70 -12.94 -12.65
C SER A 34 -14.63 -13.66 -11.68
N PHE A 35 -14.07 -14.49 -10.78
CA PHE A 35 -14.84 -15.23 -9.78
C PHE A 35 -15.22 -14.41 -8.54
N ALA A 36 -14.60 -13.24 -8.32
CA ALA A 36 -14.80 -12.42 -7.13
C ALA A 36 -15.32 -10.99 -7.42
N LYS A 37 -15.53 -10.65 -8.69
CA LYS A 37 -15.99 -9.32 -9.13
C LYS A 37 -17.29 -8.83 -8.48
N ASN A 38 -18.13 -9.75 -8.02
CA ASN A 38 -19.42 -9.44 -7.39
C ASN A 38 -19.40 -9.54 -5.85
N VAL A 39 -18.23 -9.77 -5.25
CA VAL A 39 -18.10 -9.78 -3.79
C VAL A 39 -18.42 -8.38 -3.26
N LYS A 40 -19.33 -8.34 -2.30
CA LYS A 40 -19.68 -7.14 -1.55
C LYS A 40 -19.52 -7.45 -0.07
N PHE A 41 -19.10 -6.44 0.68
CA PHE A 41 -19.00 -6.53 2.12
C PHE A 41 -20.14 -5.72 2.74
N ASP A 42 -20.73 -6.27 3.78
CA ASP A 42 -21.81 -5.61 4.52
C ASP A 42 -21.26 -4.52 5.45
N GLU A 43 -22.17 -3.71 5.99
CA GLU A 43 -21.80 -2.71 6.99
C GLU A 43 -21.17 -3.36 8.23
N PRO A 44 -20.14 -2.75 8.86
CA PRO A 44 -19.59 -1.42 8.57
C PRO A 44 -18.40 -1.45 7.58
N PHE A 45 -18.71 -1.49 6.28
CA PHE A 45 -17.74 -1.38 5.20
C PHE A 45 -17.89 -0.03 4.49
N TYR A 46 -17.02 0.91 4.86
CA TYR A 46 -17.14 2.29 4.42
C TYR A 46 -16.97 2.41 2.91
N GLN A 47 -18.03 2.91 2.25
CA GLN A 47 -18.06 3.26 0.82
C GLN A 47 -17.56 2.17 -0.13
N GLY A 48 -17.70 0.89 0.24
CA GLY A 48 -17.23 -0.19 -0.64
C GLY A 48 -15.71 -0.29 -0.74
N ARG A 49 -14.93 0.25 0.21
CA ARG A 49 -13.46 0.33 0.08
C ARG A 49 -12.65 0.07 1.36
N SER A 50 -13.22 0.19 2.55
CA SER A 50 -12.43 0.09 3.80
C SER A 50 -13.16 -0.68 4.88
N PHE A 51 -12.42 -1.51 5.62
CA PHE A 51 -12.90 -2.31 6.75
C PHE A 51 -13.07 -1.46 8.02
N SER A 52 -13.90 -0.42 7.91
CA SER A 52 -14.20 0.56 8.94
C SER A 52 -15.56 1.20 8.64
N ASN A 53 -16.13 1.92 9.60
CA ASN A 53 -17.33 2.75 9.39
C ASN A 53 -17.01 4.17 8.86
N GLY A 54 -15.75 4.45 8.53
CA GLY A 54 -15.28 5.73 8.01
C GLY A 54 -13.93 5.60 7.29
N PRO A 55 -13.31 6.74 6.92
CA PRO A 55 -11.95 6.75 6.40
C PRO A 55 -10.95 6.08 7.36
N VAL A 56 -9.95 5.40 6.82
CA VAL A 56 -8.87 4.81 7.62
C VAL A 56 -7.89 5.87 8.10
N ALA A 57 -7.10 5.57 9.14
CA ALA A 57 -6.21 6.53 9.79
C ALA A 57 -5.27 7.25 8.80
N VAL A 58 -4.73 6.51 7.82
CA VAL A 58 -3.79 7.05 6.84
C VAL A 58 -4.41 8.09 5.89
N GLU A 59 -5.73 8.07 5.68
CA GLU A 59 -6.41 9.10 4.89
C GLU A 59 -6.43 10.45 5.62
N TYR A 60 -6.55 10.43 6.96
CA TYR A 60 -6.44 11.65 7.76
C TYR A 60 -5.02 12.21 7.75
N VAL A 61 -4.01 11.33 7.79
CA VAL A 61 -2.59 11.73 7.66
C VAL A 61 -2.34 12.35 6.29
N ALA A 62 -2.80 11.71 5.21
CA ALA A 62 -2.65 12.22 3.85
C ALA A 62 -3.31 13.61 3.68
N LYS A 63 -4.50 13.79 4.27
CA LYS A 63 -5.20 15.08 4.32
C LYS A 63 -4.41 16.13 5.10
N HIS A 64 -3.84 15.77 6.26
CA HIS A 64 -3.04 16.69 7.06
C HIS A 64 -1.76 17.16 6.33
N LEU A 65 -1.22 16.30 5.47
CA LEU A 65 -0.06 16.60 4.63
C LEU A 65 -0.40 17.34 3.33
N ASP A 66 -1.67 17.70 3.10
CA ASP A 66 -2.16 18.37 1.89
C ASP A 66 -1.81 17.60 0.59
N LEU A 67 -1.86 16.27 0.66
CA LEU A 67 -1.68 15.41 -0.51
C LEU A 67 -2.92 15.49 -1.39
N LYS A 68 -2.77 16.09 -2.58
CA LYS A 68 -3.86 16.29 -3.56
C LYS A 68 -4.52 14.97 -4.01
N GLU A 69 -3.75 13.89 -4.05
CA GLU A 69 -4.25 12.56 -4.39
C GLU A 69 -3.69 11.52 -3.43
N PHE A 70 -4.58 10.63 -2.95
CA PHE A 70 -4.21 9.51 -2.10
C PHE A 70 -5.06 8.28 -2.47
N LYS A 71 -4.55 7.51 -3.44
CA LYS A 71 -5.25 6.40 -4.08
C LYS A 71 -4.65 5.05 -3.65
N PRO A 72 -5.45 3.97 -3.63
CA PRO A 72 -4.92 2.63 -3.43
C PRO A 72 -4.00 2.25 -4.60
N GLY A 73 -2.90 1.57 -4.29
CA GLY A 73 -1.96 1.00 -5.24
C GLY A 73 -1.74 -0.48 -4.97
N TRP A 74 -1.56 -1.29 -6.00
CA TRP A 74 -1.32 -2.73 -5.87
C TRP A 74 -0.77 -3.29 -7.17
N SER A 75 -0.05 -4.40 -7.09
CA SER A 75 0.41 -5.17 -8.25
C SER A 75 0.40 -6.64 -7.87
N CYS A 76 -0.32 -7.45 -8.62
CA CYS A 76 -0.44 -8.89 -8.38
C CYS A 76 -0.55 -9.67 -9.68
N SER A 77 -0.10 -10.92 -9.65
CA SER A 77 -0.25 -11.83 -10.78
C SER A 77 -1.12 -13.01 -10.39
N PHE A 78 -2.21 -13.20 -11.13
CA PHE A 78 -3.16 -14.30 -10.99
C PHE A 78 -3.31 -15.01 -12.32
N LEU A 79 -3.18 -16.34 -12.33
CA LEU A 79 -3.32 -17.17 -13.54
C LEU A 79 -2.46 -16.68 -14.73
N GLY A 80 -1.27 -16.17 -14.45
CA GLY A 80 -0.33 -15.65 -15.46
C GLY A 80 -0.68 -14.25 -15.99
N LYS A 81 -1.78 -13.62 -15.54
CA LYS A 81 -2.12 -12.23 -15.86
C LYS A 81 -1.65 -11.32 -14.75
N CYS A 82 -0.88 -10.30 -15.12
CA CYS A 82 -0.50 -9.23 -14.22
C CYS A 82 -1.62 -8.18 -14.19
N HIS A 83 -2.07 -7.84 -13.00
CA HIS A 83 -3.03 -6.79 -12.74
C HIS A 83 -2.37 -5.79 -11.79
N GLU A 84 -2.54 -4.50 -12.05
CA GLU A 84 -1.95 -3.46 -11.23
C GLU A 84 -2.76 -2.18 -11.27
N GLN A 85 -2.59 -1.39 -10.20
CA GLN A 85 -3.03 -0.01 -10.10
C GLN A 85 -1.94 0.79 -9.39
N GLN A 86 -1.54 1.90 -9.98
CA GLN A 86 -0.61 2.82 -9.35
C GLN A 86 -1.33 3.72 -8.33
N GLY A 87 -0.71 3.90 -7.17
CA GLY A 87 -1.23 4.74 -6.10
C GLY A 87 -0.18 5.06 -5.05
N GLN A 88 -0.64 5.49 -3.87
CA GLN A 88 0.19 5.84 -2.72
C GLN A 88 0.00 4.84 -1.57
N ASN A 89 -1.17 4.23 -1.48
CA ASN A 89 -1.50 3.32 -0.40
C ASN A 89 -1.52 1.87 -0.89
N TYR A 90 -0.47 1.12 -0.58
CA TYR A 90 -0.29 -0.27 -0.95
C TYR A 90 -0.69 -1.25 0.16
N ALA A 91 -1.31 -0.75 1.23
CA ALA A 91 -1.91 -1.60 2.24
C ALA A 91 -3.05 -2.42 1.62
N VAL A 92 -3.01 -3.73 1.82
CA VAL A 92 -4.03 -4.66 1.35
C VAL A 92 -4.57 -5.42 2.54
N SER A 93 -5.89 -5.46 2.68
CA SER A 93 -6.54 -6.21 3.76
C SER A 93 -6.12 -7.68 3.76
N TYR A 94 -5.95 -8.26 4.95
CA TYR A 94 -5.37 -9.60 5.16
C TYR A 94 -3.92 -9.77 4.71
N ALA A 95 -3.20 -8.70 4.37
CA ALA A 95 -1.76 -8.77 4.21
C ALA A 95 -1.10 -9.25 5.51
N ALA A 96 -0.33 -10.33 5.40
CA ALA A 96 0.49 -10.83 6.48
C ALA A 96 1.95 -10.37 6.30
N ALA A 97 2.64 -10.14 7.42
CA ALA A 97 4.08 -9.90 7.41
C ALA A 97 4.85 -11.19 7.04
N SER A 98 4.37 -12.34 7.51
CA SER A 98 4.94 -13.67 7.25
C SER A 98 4.10 -14.48 6.26
N GLU A 99 4.65 -15.58 5.78
CA GLU A 99 3.88 -16.52 4.97
C GLU A 99 2.76 -17.14 5.79
N ILE A 100 1.59 -17.23 5.17
CA ILE A 100 0.48 -18.04 5.65
C ILE A 100 0.73 -19.46 5.14
N SER A 101 0.64 -20.45 6.03
CA SER A 101 0.91 -21.86 5.74
C SER A 101 -0.32 -22.63 5.25
N ASP A 102 -1.53 -22.11 5.46
CA ASP A 102 -2.75 -22.76 4.97
C ASP A 102 -2.77 -22.78 3.43
N PRO A 103 -2.94 -23.94 2.76
CA PRO A 103 -2.83 -24.06 1.31
C PRO A 103 -3.79 -23.18 0.50
N ILE A 104 -5.01 -22.94 1.00
CA ILE A 104 -6.03 -22.16 0.28
C ILE A 104 -5.75 -20.67 0.46
N TYR A 105 -5.50 -20.24 1.70
CA TYR A 105 -5.21 -18.84 2.00
C TYR A 105 -3.83 -18.41 1.47
N SER A 106 -2.83 -19.28 1.52
CA SER A 106 -1.47 -19.00 1.07
C SER A 106 -1.41 -18.66 -0.42
N TYR A 107 -2.18 -19.35 -1.27
CA TYR A 107 -2.22 -19.09 -2.71
C TYR A 107 -2.60 -17.64 -3.03
N PHE A 108 -3.54 -17.09 -2.26
CA PHE A 108 -4.05 -15.74 -2.47
C PHE A 108 -3.26 -14.69 -1.69
N PHE A 109 -3.20 -14.84 -0.36
CA PHE A 109 -2.77 -13.76 0.53
C PHE A 109 -1.25 -13.60 0.60
N ASN A 110 -0.45 -14.64 0.29
CA ASN A 110 1.00 -14.47 0.23
C ASN A 110 1.45 -13.53 -0.90
N LYS A 111 0.58 -13.24 -1.88
CA LYS A 111 0.84 -12.24 -2.93
C LYS A 111 0.81 -10.80 -2.40
N PHE A 112 0.20 -10.55 -1.24
CA PHE A 112 0.03 -9.21 -0.68
C PHE A 112 0.89 -8.97 0.57
N ARG A 113 1.91 -9.80 0.80
CA ARG A 113 2.89 -9.58 1.86
C ARG A 113 3.56 -8.22 1.74
N LEU A 114 4.02 -7.67 2.87
CA LEU A 114 4.72 -6.38 2.91
C LEU A 114 5.87 -6.27 1.90
N ALA A 115 6.64 -7.35 1.70
CA ALA A 115 7.71 -7.39 0.69
C ALA A 115 7.17 -7.14 -0.74
N ASN A 116 6.06 -7.79 -1.10
CA ASN A 116 5.47 -7.62 -2.43
C ASN A 116 4.79 -6.24 -2.58
N GLN A 117 4.26 -5.68 -1.49
CA GLN A 117 3.75 -4.30 -1.49
C GLN A 117 4.90 -3.32 -1.73
N LEU A 118 6.06 -3.52 -1.09
CA LEU A 118 7.26 -2.73 -1.33
C LEU A 118 7.78 -2.89 -2.77
N ASP A 119 7.79 -4.10 -3.32
CA ASP A 119 8.16 -4.34 -4.71
C ASP A 119 7.22 -3.59 -5.66
N ALA A 120 5.91 -3.57 -5.37
CA ALA A 120 4.93 -2.79 -6.13
C ALA A 120 5.20 -1.28 -6.04
N VAL A 121 5.53 -0.77 -4.86
CA VAL A 121 5.95 0.63 -4.66
C VAL A 121 7.16 0.96 -5.52
N ILE A 122 8.23 0.16 -5.44
CA ILE A 122 9.48 0.37 -6.18
C ILE A 122 9.23 0.29 -7.70
N LYS A 123 8.38 -0.64 -8.13
CA LYS A 123 8.00 -0.81 -9.54
C LYS A 123 7.27 0.41 -10.08
N HIS A 124 6.29 0.93 -9.34
CA HIS A 124 5.47 2.06 -9.77
C HIS A 124 6.17 3.42 -9.62
N HIS A 125 7.11 3.53 -8.68
CA HIS A 125 7.78 4.78 -8.31
C HIS A 125 9.31 4.59 -8.35
N PRO A 126 9.91 4.55 -9.56
CA PRO A 126 11.33 4.23 -9.74
C PRO A 126 12.28 5.27 -9.12
N ASP A 127 11.80 6.48 -8.83
CA ASP A 127 12.54 7.52 -8.11
C ASP A 127 12.89 7.09 -6.67
N ILE A 128 12.04 6.28 -6.04
CA ILE A 128 12.30 5.70 -4.70
C ILE A 128 13.50 4.77 -4.75
N ARG A 129 13.65 3.97 -5.82
CA ARG A 129 14.79 3.06 -5.98
C ARG A 129 16.10 3.81 -5.92
N THR A 130 16.19 4.92 -6.66
CA THR A 130 17.37 5.78 -6.68
C THR A 130 17.66 6.39 -5.31
N CYS A 131 16.63 6.71 -4.52
CA CYS A 131 16.81 7.18 -3.14
C CYS A 131 17.35 6.06 -2.22
N LEU A 132 16.79 4.85 -2.27
CA LEU A 132 17.22 3.72 -1.44
C LEU A 132 18.67 3.31 -1.73
N GLU A 133 19.07 3.29 -3.00
CA GLU A 133 20.44 2.97 -3.41
C GLU A 133 21.45 4.03 -2.90
N LYS A 134 21.06 5.30 -2.88
CA LYS A 134 21.89 6.40 -2.34
C LYS A 134 22.06 6.31 -0.82
N GLU A 135 21.01 6.00 -0.07
CA GLU A 135 21.11 5.88 1.40
C GLU A 135 21.95 4.67 1.80
N ARG A 136 21.78 3.51 1.13
CA ARG A 136 22.66 2.34 1.32
C ARG A 136 24.13 2.69 1.07
N GLY A 137 24.42 3.47 0.03
CA GLY A 137 25.79 3.92 -0.25
C GLY A 137 26.37 4.86 0.80
N ARG A 138 25.54 5.58 1.58
CA ARG A 138 26.02 6.42 2.69
C ARG A 138 26.34 5.60 3.94
N GLU A 139 25.49 4.63 4.29
CA GLU A 139 25.76 3.74 5.43
C GLU A 139 27.08 2.99 5.29
N TYR A 140 27.46 2.53 4.08
CA TYR A 140 28.77 1.90 3.88
C TYR A 140 29.97 2.85 4.06
N ASN A 141 29.80 4.15 3.82
CA ASN A 141 30.87 5.14 3.95
C ASN A 141 31.00 5.74 5.35
N GLU A 142 29.98 5.60 6.22
CA GLU A 142 30.03 6.05 7.62
C GLU A 142 30.51 4.98 8.59
N VAL A 143 30.63 3.73 8.14
CA VAL A 143 31.13 2.57 8.92
C VAL A 143 32.53 2.12 8.46
N SER A 144 33.15 2.88 7.54
CA SER A 144 34.53 2.68 7.04
C SER A 144 35.47 3.75 7.59
#